data_AF-A0A3B8WMZ3-F1
#
_entry.id   AF-A0A3B8WMZ3-F1
#
_cell.length_a   1.000
_cell.length_b   1.000
_cell.length_c   1.000
_cell.angle_alpha   90.00
_cell.angle_beta   90.00
_cell.angle_gamma   90.00
#
_symmetry.space_group_name_H-M   'P 1'
#
loop_
_entity.id
_entity.type
_entity.pdbx_description
1 polymer ?
#
loop_
_entity_poly.entity_id
_entity_poly.type
_entity_poly.pdbx_seq_one_letter_code
_entity_poly.pdbx_strand_id
1 'polypeptide(L)'
;MNKSGTRTKAKKRLFAFCIVLTAALFLSCSRDTEPASFLTSLDKVDSLIRTGQTSDAVKLLKKTSRLAFSAYARIGIYKRYITLGEKGLAEKTLVKAIKKIPENEELRALYGTFLLRANRTAEALKQTESLSGTKYGSVYSAAVLKECD
;
A
#
# COMPACT_ATOMS: atom_id res chain seq x y z
N MET A 1 -29.77 58.07 -30.21
CA MET A 1 -29.61 57.35 -28.91
C MET A 1 -29.80 55.86 -29.12
N ASN A 2 -28.75 55.04 -29.00
CA ASN A 2 -28.82 53.58 -29.23
C ASN A 2 -28.31 52.82 -27.98
N LYS A 3 -29.19 52.57 -27.00
CA LYS A 3 -28.88 51.86 -25.73
C LYS A 3 -29.35 50.38 -25.73
N SER A 4 -29.52 49.75 -26.90
CA SER A 4 -29.99 48.35 -26.99
C SER A 4 -28.86 47.30 -27.11
N GLY A 5 -27.65 47.69 -27.53
CA GLY A 5 -26.57 46.74 -27.84
C GLY A 5 -25.70 46.26 -26.66
N THR A 6 -25.73 46.96 -25.51
CA THR A 6 -24.81 46.68 -24.38
C THR A 6 -25.36 45.66 -23.38
N ARG A 7 -26.68 45.61 -23.16
CA ARG A 7 -27.33 44.64 -22.23
C ARG A 7 -27.17 43.19 -22.68
N THR A 8 -27.24 42.93 -23.98
CA THR A 8 -27.19 41.56 -24.54
C THR A 8 -25.80 40.94 -24.46
N LYS A 9 -24.74 41.76 -24.62
CA LYS A 9 -23.34 41.32 -24.47
C LYS A 9 -22.99 41.00 -23.02
N ALA A 10 -23.50 41.79 -22.06
CA ALA A 10 -23.30 41.54 -20.62
C ALA A 10 -23.98 40.24 -20.17
N LYS A 11 -25.22 39.98 -20.61
CA LYS A 11 -25.94 38.72 -20.31
C LYS A 11 -25.25 37.48 -20.92
N LYS A 12 -24.73 37.58 -22.15
CA LYS A 12 -23.97 36.49 -22.80
C LYS A 12 -22.64 36.22 -22.10
N ARG A 13 -21.94 37.25 -21.62
CA ARG A 13 -20.69 37.11 -20.84
C ARG A 13 -20.95 36.51 -19.45
N LEU A 14 -22.03 36.91 -18.78
CA LEU A 14 -22.44 36.36 -17.50
C LEU A 14 -22.86 34.89 -17.62
N PHE A 15 -23.60 34.53 -18.69
CA PHE A 15 -23.98 33.16 -18.97
C PHE A 15 -22.79 32.25 -19.30
N ALA A 16 -21.84 32.75 -20.11
CA ALA A 16 -20.60 32.03 -20.40
C ALA A 16 -19.73 31.83 -19.15
N PHE A 17 -19.67 32.83 -18.26
CA PHE A 17 -18.94 32.72 -16.99
C PHE A 17 -19.58 31.68 -16.06
N CYS A 18 -20.91 31.61 -15.97
CA CYS A 18 -21.59 30.57 -15.20
C CYS A 18 -21.36 29.16 -15.75
N ILE A 19 -21.29 28.98 -17.07
CA ILE A 19 -20.99 27.67 -17.69
C ILE A 19 -19.55 27.22 -17.37
N VAL A 20 -18.60 28.14 -17.38
CA VAL A 20 -17.21 27.83 -17.02
C VAL A 20 -17.10 27.51 -15.53
N LEU A 21 -17.83 28.23 -14.67
CA LEU A 21 -17.86 27.97 -13.23
C LEU A 21 -18.50 26.63 -12.89
N THR A 22 -19.60 26.25 -13.56
CA THR A 22 -20.22 24.93 -13.38
C THR A 22 -19.35 23.81 -13.93
N ALA A 23 -18.70 24.00 -15.08
CA ALA A 23 -17.75 23.03 -15.63
C ALA A 23 -16.54 22.79 -14.69
N ALA A 24 -16.04 23.83 -14.02
CA ALA A 24 -14.96 23.69 -13.03
C ALA A 24 -15.40 22.92 -11.76
N LEU A 25 -16.68 22.97 -11.40
CA LEU A 25 -17.24 22.22 -10.27
C LEU A 25 -17.44 20.73 -10.57
N PHE A 26 -17.57 20.34 -11.85
CA PHE A 26 -17.68 18.94 -12.27
C PHE A 26 -16.33 18.23 -12.46
N LEU A 27 -15.20 18.94 -12.48
CA LEU A 27 -13.87 18.31 -12.45
C LEU A 27 -13.42 17.87 -11.06
N SER A 28 -14.18 18.21 -10.01
CA SER A 28 -13.93 17.75 -8.64
C SER A 28 -14.73 16.47 -8.34
N CYS A 29 -14.60 15.47 -9.22
CA CYS A 29 -14.96 14.10 -8.87
C CYS A 29 -13.85 13.54 -7.97
N SER A 30 -14.15 13.52 -6.68
CA SER A 30 -13.39 12.92 -5.59
C SER A 30 -12.88 11.52 -5.96
N ARG A 31 -11.56 11.38 -6.00
CA ARG A 31 -10.83 10.11 -6.12
C ARG A 31 -10.90 9.33 -4.80
N ASP A 32 -12.09 8.94 -4.36
CA ASP A 32 -12.30 8.17 -3.11
C ASP A 32 -12.90 6.78 -3.40
N THR A 33 -12.30 6.03 -4.32
CA THR A 33 -12.71 4.65 -4.65
C THR A 33 -11.60 3.60 -4.43
N GLU A 34 -10.40 4.00 -4.01
CA GLU A 34 -9.26 3.09 -3.86
C GLU A 34 -9.40 2.02 -2.75
N PRO A 35 -9.88 2.33 -1.53
CA PRO A 35 -9.92 1.33 -0.44
C PRO A 35 -10.89 0.19 -0.70
N ALA A 36 -12.08 0.48 -1.23
CA ALA A 36 -13.07 -0.53 -1.59
C ALA A 36 -12.54 -1.42 -2.72
N SER A 37 -11.93 -0.81 -3.76
CA SER A 37 -11.31 -1.56 -4.86
C SER A 37 -10.17 -2.47 -4.39
N PHE A 38 -9.36 -2.01 -3.44
CA PHE A 38 -8.26 -2.79 -2.86
C PHE A 38 -8.77 -4.00 -2.07
N LEU A 39 -9.71 -3.80 -1.13
CA LEU A 39 -10.24 -4.88 -0.30
C LEU A 39 -10.98 -5.92 -1.13
N THR A 40 -11.85 -5.51 -2.05
CA THR A 40 -12.53 -6.43 -2.98
C THR A 40 -11.52 -7.22 -3.82
N SER A 41 -10.41 -6.60 -4.22
CA SER A 41 -9.34 -7.30 -4.94
C SER A 41 -8.63 -8.33 -4.05
N LEU A 42 -8.46 -8.06 -2.75
CA LEU A 42 -7.90 -9.03 -1.80
C LEU A 42 -8.86 -10.19 -1.54
N ASP A 43 -10.17 -9.93 -1.40
CA ASP A 43 -11.17 -10.99 -1.23
C ASP A 43 -11.15 -11.96 -2.42
N LYS A 44 -10.97 -11.42 -3.63
CA LYS A 44 -10.79 -12.23 -4.84
C LYS A 44 -9.49 -13.03 -4.82
N VAL A 45 -8.38 -12.45 -4.35
CA VAL A 45 -7.12 -13.20 -4.16
C VAL A 45 -7.34 -14.35 -3.17
N ASP A 46 -8.00 -14.10 -2.04
CA ASP A 46 -8.25 -15.11 -1.01
C ASP A 46 -9.18 -16.21 -1.51
N SER A 47 -10.15 -15.87 -2.36
CA SER A 47 -10.96 -16.86 -3.07
C SER A 47 -10.10 -17.75 -3.96
N LEU A 48 -9.22 -17.17 -4.79
CA LEU A 48 -8.31 -17.92 -5.67
C LEU A 48 -7.34 -18.81 -4.88
N ILE A 49 -6.84 -18.34 -3.72
CA ILE A 49 -6.01 -19.14 -2.82
C ILE A 49 -6.79 -20.36 -2.32
N ARG A 50 -8.03 -20.16 -1.85
CA ARG A 50 -8.87 -21.25 -1.31
C ARG A 50 -9.27 -22.27 -2.38
N THR A 51 -9.44 -21.84 -3.63
CA THR A 51 -9.76 -22.75 -4.75
C THR A 51 -8.53 -23.40 -5.38
N GLY A 52 -7.32 -23.15 -4.85
CA GLY A 52 -6.08 -23.73 -5.37
C GLY A 52 -5.59 -23.11 -6.68
N GLN A 53 -6.18 -22.00 -7.12
CA GLN A 53 -5.79 -21.27 -8.33
C GLN A 53 -4.58 -20.36 -8.07
N THR A 54 -3.48 -20.97 -7.62
CA THR A 54 -2.26 -20.29 -7.13
C THR A 54 -1.68 -19.32 -8.16
N SER A 55 -1.60 -19.69 -9.43
CA SER A 55 -0.99 -18.84 -10.47
C SER A 55 -1.77 -17.55 -10.69
N ASP A 56 -3.10 -17.63 -10.68
CA ASP A 56 -3.97 -16.48 -10.86
C ASP A 56 -4.04 -15.62 -9.59
N ALA A 57 -3.99 -16.26 -8.41
CA ALA A 57 -3.84 -15.57 -7.14
C ALA A 57 -2.58 -14.70 -7.11
N VAL A 58 -1.42 -15.25 -7.53
CA VAL A 58 -0.16 -14.49 -7.62
C VAL A 58 -0.27 -13.33 -8.61
N LYS A 59 -0.81 -13.57 -9.81
CA LYS A 59 -1.00 -12.51 -10.82
C LYS A 59 -1.87 -11.37 -10.31
N LEU A 60 -3.00 -11.69 -9.66
CA LEU A 60 -3.90 -10.69 -9.12
C LEU A 60 -3.26 -9.95 -7.94
N LEU A 61 -2.66 -10.67 -6.99
CA LEU A 61 -1.99 -10.08 -5.83
C LEU A 61 -0.86 -9.12 -6.23
N LYS A 62 -0.12 -9.42 -7.31
CA LYS A 62 0.88 -8.51 -7.88
C LYS A 62 0.29 -7.19 -8.35
N LYS A 63 -0.91 -7.20 -8.95
CA LYS A 63 -1.63 -5.98 -9.34
C LYS A 63 -2.14 -5.25 -8.10
N THR A 64 -2.83 -5.96 -7.20
CA THR A 64 -3.41 -5.43 -5.96
C THR A 64 -2.36 -4.78 -5.05
N SER A 65 -1.15 -5.35 -4.99
CA SER A 65 -0.05 -4.82 -4.16
C SER A 65 0.37 -3.39 -4.51
N ARG A 66 0.06 -2.91 -5.72
CA ARG A 66 0.37 -1.54 -6.16
C ARG A 66 -0.49 -0.50 -5.46
N LEU A 67 -1.68 -0.90 -5.01
CA LEU A 67 -2.65 -0.05 -4.32
C LEU A 67 -2.42 0.00 -2.79
N ALA A 68 -1.51 -0.82 -2.26
CA ALA A 68 -1.24 -0.88 -0.82
C ALA A 68 -0.50 0.38 -0.34
N PHE A 69 -1.19 1.25 0.41
CA PHE A 69 -0.63 2.51 0.91
C PHE A 69 -0.22 2.48 2.39
N SER A 70 -0.89 1.68 3.24
CA SER A 70 -0.62 1.58 4.69
C SER A 70 0.34 0.44 5.05
N ALA A 71 0.90 0.49 6.26
CA ALA A 71 1.70 -0.62 6.80
C ALA A 71 0.86 -1.90 6.87
N TYR A 72 -0.36 -1.81 7.42
CA TYR A 72 -1.31 -2.93 7.51
C TYR A 72 -1.63 -3.56 6.15
N ALA A 73 -1.91 -2.74 5.13
CA ALA A 73 -2.16 -3.24 3.78
C ALA A 73 -0.95 -4.01 3.23
N ARG A 74 0.27 -3.50 3.42
CA ARG A 74 1.50 -4.16 2.96
C ARG A 74 1.81 -5.45 3.72
N ILE A 75 1.53 -5.48 5.03
CA ILE A 75 1.60 -6.71 5.83
C ILE A 75 0.59 -7.75 5.31
N GLY A 76 -0.63 -7.33 4.97
CA GLY A 76 -1.65 -8.19 4.36
C GLY A 76 -1.22 -8.78 3.01
N ILE A 77 -0.53 -8.00 2.18
CA ILE A 77 0.07 -8.47 0.91
C ILE A 77 1.19 -9.48 1.20
N TYR A 78 2.11 -9.16 2.12
CA TYR A 78 3.20 -10.03 2.52
C TYR A 78 2.69 -11.41 2.97
N LYS A 79 1.69 -11.44 3.88
CA LYS A 79 1.12 -12.69 4.40
C LYS A 79 0.60 -13.59 3.28
N ARG A 80 -0.10 -13.01 2.30
CA ARG A 80 -0.64 -13.77 1.15
C ARG A 80 0.46 -14.30 0.24
N TYR A 81 1.53 -13.52 0.01
CA TYR A 81 2.70 -14.06 -0.72
C TYR A 81 3.36 -15.22 0.02
N ILE A 82 3.46 -15.17 1.36
CA ILE A 82 3.95 -16.30 2.15
C ILE A 82 3.04 -17.52 1.99
N THR A 83 1.71 -17.35 2.06
CA THR A 83 0.73 -18.44 1.84
C THR A 83 0.88 -19.08 0.45
N LEU A 84 1.17 -18.26 -0.57
CA LEU A 84 1.37 -18.71 -1.95
C LEU A 84 2.77 -19.31 -2.20
N GLY A 85 3.65 -19.37 -1.20
CA GLY A 85 5.03 -19.85 -1.36
C GLY A 85 5.99 -18.84 -2.03
N GLU A 86 5.51 -17.64 -2.34
CA GLU A 86 6.23 -16.59 -3.08
C GLU A 86 7.16 -15.78 -2.16
N LYS A 87 8.14 -16.45 -1.55
CA LYS A 87 9.06 -15.86 -0.55
C LYS A 87 9.79 -14.61 -1.07
N GLY A 88 10.22 -14.61 -2.33
CA GLY A 88 10.91 -13.45 -2.94
C GLY A 88 9.99 -12.23 -3.12
N LEU A 89 8.72 -12.43 -3.45
CA LEU A 89 7.74 -11.34 -3.55
C LEU A 89 7.30 -10.83 -2.17
N ALA A 90 7.20 -11.73 -1.20
CA ALA A 90 6.99 -11.40 0.21
C ALA A 90 8.12 -10.48 0.72
N GLU A 91 9.38 -10.89 0.57
CA GLU A 91 10.53 -10.07 0.98
C GLU A 91 10.55 -8.70 0.30
N LYS A 92 10.38 -8.67 -1.03
CA LYS A 92 10.33 -7.43 -1.79
C LYS A 92 9.24 -6.47 -1.31
N THR A 93 8.13 -7.02 -0.81
CA THR A 93 7.04 -6.23 -0.23
C THR A 93 7.48 -5.57 1.09
N LEU A 94 8.16 -6.31 1.97
CA LEU A 94 8.67 -5.77 3.24
C LEU A 94 9.76 -4.72 3.03
N VAL A 95 10.75 -5.00 2.18
CA VAL A 95 11.83 -4.06 1.87
C VAL A 95 11.28 -2.72 1.35
N LYS A 96 10.29 -2.78 0.43
CA LYS A 96 9.61 -1.57 -0.06
C LYS A 96 8.78 -0.89 1.02
N ALA A 97 8.13 -1.64 1.90
CA ALA A 97 7.32 -1.10 2.98
C ALA A 97 8.18 -0.31 3.97
N ILE A 98 9.30 -0.89 4.42
CA ILE A 98 10.25 -0.26 5.34
C ILE A 98 10.86 0.99 4.71
N LYS A 99 11.21 0.96 3.42
CA LYS A 99 11.70 2.17 2.72
C LYS A 99 10.67 3.31 2.71
N LYS A 100 9.37 2.99 2.65
CA LYS A 100 8.30 4.00 2.63
C LYS A 100 7.87 4.46 4.02
N ILE A 101 7.97 3.59 5.02
CA ILE A 101 7.53 3.86 6.40
C ILE A 101 8.64 3.39 7.36
N PRO A 102 9.78 4.09 7.42
CA PRO A 102 10.98 3.62 8.11
C PRO A 102 10.83 3.51 9.63
N GLU A 103 9.94 4.31 10.22
CA GLU A 103 9.69 4.32 11.67
C GLU A 103 8.71 3.23 12.13
N ASN A 104 8.15 2.44 11.21
CA ASN A 104 7.20 1.42 11.59
C ASN A 104 7.90 0.17 12.14
N GLU A 105 7.91 0.05 13.47
CA GLU A 105 8.52 -1.06 14.20
C GLU A 105 7.93 -2.43 13.80
N GLU A 106 6.64 -2.50 13.51
CA GLU A 106 5.96 -3.76 13.13
C GLU A 106 6.52 -4.31 11.80
N LEU A 107 6.73 -3.44 10.81
CA LEU A 107 7.34 -3.83 9.53
C LEU A 107 8.77 -4.30 9.70
N ARG A 108 9.56 -3.65 10.56
CA ARG A 108 10.93 -4.08 10.89
C ARG A 108 10.95 -5.41 11.61
N ALA A 109 10.10 -5.59 12.62
CA ALA A 109 9.97 -6.84 13.36
C ALA A 109 9.59 -8.01 12.44
N LEU A 110 8.64 -7.77 11.53
CA LEU A 110 8.21 -8.76 10.55
C LEU A 110 9.33 -9.13 9.57
N TYR A 111 10.12 -8.14 9.12
CA TYR A 111 11.26 -8.39 8.23
C TYR A 111 12.41 -9.11 8.94
N GLY A 112 12.75 -8.72 10.17
CA GLY A 112 13.70 -9.45 11.01
C GLY A 112 13.30 -10.92 11.19
N THR A 113 12.03 -11.18 11.53
CA THR A 113 11.50 -12.54 11.66
C THR A 113 11.60 -13.33 10.36
N PHE A 114 11.29 -12.69 9.22
CA PHE A 114 11.45 -13.30 7.90
C PHE A 114 12.91 -13.71 7.64
N LEU A 115 13.87 -12.83 7.93
CA LEU A 115 15.30 -13.07 7.74
C LEU A 115 15.82 -14.19 8.65
N LEU A 116 15.40 -14.21 9.92
CA LEU A 116 15.78 -15.28 10.87
C LEU A 116 15.31 -16.65 10.42
N ARG A 117 14.09 -16.74 9.87
CA ARG A 117 13.54 -17.97 9.28
C ARG A 117 14.25 -18.38 7.99
N ALA A 118 14.86 -17.44 7.30
CA ALA A 118 15.70 -17.69 6.13
C ALA A 118 17.18 -17.95 6.49
N ASN A 119 17.52 -18.08 7.79
CA ASN A 119 18.90 -18.20 8.29
C ASN A 119 19.83 -17.05 7.87
N ARG A 120 19.27 -15.86 7.61
CA ARG A 120 20.02 -14.64 7.28
C ARG A 120 20.22 -13.80 8.54
N THR A 121 20.90 -14.37 9.53
CA THR A 121 21.00 -13.84 10.90
C THR A 121 21.66 -12.45 10.95
N ALA A 122 22.82 -12.28 10.31
CA ALA A 122 23.51 -10.99 10.25
C ALA A 122 22.64 -9.86 9.66
N GLU A 123 21.85 -10.15 8.62
CA GLU A 123 20.90 -9.17 8.07
C GLU A 123 19.75 -8.91 9.04
N ALA A 124 19.22 -9.94 9.69
CA ALA A 124 18.17 -9.79 10.68
C ALA A 124 18.61 -8.89 11.84
N LEU A 125 19.84 -9.09 12.34
CA LEU A 125 20.42 -8.28 13.42
C LEU A 125 20.44 -6.80 13.04
N LYS A 126 21.00 -6.49 11.86
CA LYS A 126 21.04 -5.12 11.33
C LYS A 126 19.65 -4.48 11.18
N GLN A 127 18.65 -5.25 10.75
CA GLN A 127 17.31 -4.70 10.54
C GLN A 127 16.51 -4.51 11.83
N THR A 128 16.89 -5.21 12.90
CA THR A 128 16.14 -5.27 14.16
C THR A 128 16.78 -4.53 15.31
N GLU A 129 18.02 -4.04 15.17
CA GLU A 129 18.72 -3.26 16.20
C GLU A 129 17.86 -2.15 16.83
N SER A 130 17.15 -1.39 15.98
CA SER A 130 16.26 -0.31 16.42
C SER A 130 15.02 -0.78 17.19
N LEU A 131 14.77 -2.10 17.27
CA LEU A 131 13.65 -2.67 18.02
C LEU A 131 14.02 -2.91 19.49
N SER A 132 15.29 -2.77 19.87
CA SER A 132 15.70 -2.85 21.27
C SER A 132 14.89 -1.87 22.13
N GLY A 133 14.34 -2.36 23.25
CA GLY A 133 13.48 -1.55 24.13
C GLY A 133 12.06 -1.28 23.61
N THR A 134 11.70 -1.74 22.40
CA THR A 134 10.32 -1.66 21.89
C THR A 134 9.52 -2.90 22.30
N LYS A 135 8.20 -2.88 22.05
CA LYS A 135 7.33 -4.07 22.22
C LYS A 135 7.72 -5.25 21.32
N TYR A 136 8.57 -5.02 20.30
CA TYR A 136 9.10 -6.04 19.40
C TYR A 136 10.58 -6.39 19.68
N GLY A 137 11.14 -5.92 20.81
CA GLY A 137 12.54 -6.16 21.15
C GLY A 137 12.95 -7.63 21.22
N SER A 138 11.99 -8.54 21.45
CA SER A 138 12.23 -9.99 21.40
C SER A 138 12.75 -10.48 20.05
N VAL A 139 12.39 -9.83 18.94
CA VAL A 139 12.90 -10.19 17.61
C VAL A 139 14.38 -9.83 17.48
N TYR A 140 14.80 -8.69 18.04
CA TYR A 140 16.20 -8.31 18.11
C TYR A 140 17.00 -9.26 19.01
N SER A 141 16.50 -9.55 20.21
CA SER A 141 17.13 -10.53 21.11
C SER A 141 17.30 -11.89 20.45
N ALA A 142 16.29 -12.35 19.70
CA ALA A 142 16.38 -13.60 18.95
C ALA A 142 17.46 -13.57 17.85
N ALA A 143 17.65 -12.42 17.19
CA ALA A 143 18.72 -12.25 16.21
C ALA A 143 20.11 -12.26 16.85
N VAL A 144 20.27 -11.61 18.00
CA VAL A 144 21.53 -11.63 18.78
C VAL A 144 21.87 -13.05 19.20
N LEU A 145 20.92 -13.77 19.81
CA LEU A 145 21.15 -15.13 20.29
C LEU A 145 21.58 -16.08 19.17
N LYS A 146 20.89 -16.03 18.03
CA LYS A 146 21.18 -16.90 16.88
C LYS A 146 22.51 -16.57 16.18
N GLU A 147 23.06 -15.38 16.38
CA GLU A 147 24.39 -15.01 15.85
C GLU A 147 25.52 -15.57 16.74
N CYS A 148 25.22 -15.84 18.01
CA CYS A 148 26.16 -16.42 18.97
C CYS A 148 26.22 -17.95 18.94
N ASP A 149 25.24 -18.61 18.31
CA ASP A 149 25.16 -20.06 18.10
C ASP A 149 26.02 -20.51 16.91
#